data_AF-A0A1H3LW73-F1
#
_entry.id   AF-A0A1H3LW73-F1
#
_cell.length_a   1.000
_cell.length_b   1.000
_cell.length_c   1.000
_cell.angle_alpha   90.00
_cell.angle_beta   90.00
_cell.angle_gamma   90.00
#
_symmetry.space_group_name_H-M   'P 1'
#
loop_
_entity.id
_entity.type
_entity.pdbx_description
1 polymer ?
#
loop_
_entity_poly.entity_id
_entity_poly.type
_entity_poly.pdbx_seq_one_letter_code
_entity_poly.pdbx_strand_id
1 'polypeptide(L)'
;MDNYLDQITKYFTAVPMWPFALLGVIIVIAIGVEIINRRRRADTVDYYDTTFRTELVGLYPVPTHWPEDLSAHLRTRLPVMRDAFDSLKGFIPQDQLRDYNIAWNKFYDFCRMNGVIDEKQAGTTPLSEAEQDSKQVFHQLVTDLLAYTDQFKR
;
A
#
# COMPACT_ATOMS: atom_id res chain seq x y z
N MET A 1 -43.28 23.59 35.77
CA MET A 1 -41.95 23.25 35.21
C MET A 1 -41.08 22.52 36.22
N ASP A 2 -41.12 22.91 37.51
CA ASP A 2 -40.32 22.30 38.58
C ASP A 2 -40.51 20.78 38.74
N ASN A 3 -41.74 20.28 38.59
CA ASN A 3 -42.02 18.83 38.72
C ASN A 3 -41.36 17.96 37.64
N TYR A 4 -41.18 18.47 36.42
CA TYR A 4 -40.55 17.71 35.33
C TYR A 4 -39.03 17.62 35.51
N LEU A 5 -38.40 18.72 35.92
CA LEU A 5 -36.96 18.73 36.21
C LEU A 5 -36.64 17.86 37.44
N ASP A 6 -37.44 17.94 38.50
CA ASP A 6 -37.24 17.15 39.71
C ASP A 6 -37.41 15.64 39.46
N GLN A 7 -38.31 15.26 38.55
CA GLN A 7 -38.50 13.87 38.12
C GLN A 7 -37.32 13.36 37.28
N ILE A 8 -36.78 14.19 36.38
CA ILE A 8 -35.57 13.87 35.60
C ILE A 8 -34.37 13.69 36.53
N THR A 9 -34.18 14.58 37.50
CA THR A 9 -33.06 14.51 38.45
C THR A 9 -33.14 13.26 39.35
N LYS A 10 -34.34 12.89 39.81
CA LYS A 10 -34.57 11.62 40.54
C LYS A 10 -34.26 10.39 39.70
N TYR A 11 -34.55 10.44 38.41
CA TYR A 11 -34.22 9.35 37.49
C TYR A 11 -32.70 9.18 37.32
N PHE A 12 -31.95 10.27 37.13
CA PHE A 12 -30.49 10.23 37.01
C PHE A 12 -29.74 9.88 38.31
N THR A 13 -30.36 10.14 39.47
CA THR A 13 -29.80 9.73 40.78
C THR A 13 -30.08 8.27 41.11
N ALA A 14 -31.18 7.69 40.59
CA ALA A 14 -31.51 6.27 40.74
C ALA A 14 -30.83 5.39 39.67
N VAL A 15 -30.53 5.94 38.49
CA VAL A 15 -29.90 5.19 37.40
C VAL A 15 -28.38 5.16 37.57
N PRO A 16 -27.75 3.98 37.54
CA PRO A 16 -26.30 3.88 37.54
C PRO A 16 -25.71 4.57 36.30
N MET A 17 -24.92 5.63 36.50
CA MET A 17 -24.26 6.39 35.41
C MET A 17 -22.98 5.74 34.89
N TRP A 18 -22.46 4.71 35.59
CA TRP A 18 -21.22 4.02 35.22
C TRP A 18 -21.22 3.41 33.79
N PRO A 19 -22.34 2.92 33.20
CA PRO A 19 -22.33 2.42 31.83
C PRO A 19 -22.03 3.51 30.80
N PHE A 20 -22.53 4.73 31.02
CA PHE A 20 -22.23 5.88 30.15
C PHE A 20 -20.78 6.34 30.30
N ALA A 21 -20.24 6.30 31.53
CA ALA A 21 -18.83 6.59 31.76
C ALA A 21 -17.92 5.56 31.06
N LEU A 22 -18.24 4.27 31.15
CA LEU A 22 -17.52 3.21 30.42
C LEU A 22 -17.61 3.38 28.90
N LEU A 23 -18.81 3.70 28.40
CA LEU A 23 -19.02 3.96 26.97
C LEU A 23 -18.19 5.16 26.51
N GLY A 24 -18.13 6.23 27.30
CA GLY A 24 -17.27 7.39 27.03
C GLY A 24 -15.80 7.01 26.96
N VAL A 25 -15.31 6.18 27.89
CA VAL A 25 -13.93 5.68 27.87
C VAL A 25 -13.64 4.84 26.62
N ILE A 26 -14.55 3.93 26.25
CA ILE A 26 -14.41 3.11 25.05
C ILE A 26 -14.35 3.99 23.79
N ILE A 27 -15.19 5.02 23.69
CA ILE A 27 -15.18 5.96 22.56
C ILE A 27 -13.83 6.69 22.47
N VAL A 28 -13.33 7.21 23.59
CA VAL A 28 -12.03 7.91 23.60
C VAL A 28 -10.89 6.98 23.16
N ILE A 29 -10.87 5.73 23.64
CA ILE A 29 -9.89 4.72 23.22
C ILE A 29 -10.04 4.43 21.72
N ALA A 30 -11.27 4.24 21.22
CA ALA A 30 -11.52 3.96 19.82
C ALA A 30 -11.01 5.09 18.91
N ILE A 31 -11.29 6.35 19.26
CA ILE A 31 -10.79 7.53 18.54
C ILE A 31 -9.25 7.57 18.59
N GLY A 32 -8.65 7.31 19.75
CA GLY A 32 -7.19 7.29 19.89
C GLY A 32 -6.53 6.23 19.00
N VAL A 33 -7.08 5.02 18.97
CA VAL A 33 -6.61 3.93 18.10
C VAL A 33 -6.78 4.31 16.63
N GLU A 34 -7.90 4.90 16.25
CA GLU A 34 -8.16 5.35 14.88
C GLU A 34 -7.14 6.39 14.41
N ILE A 35 -6.83 7.39 15.25
CA ILE A 35 -5.84 8.42 14.95
C ILE A 35 -4.45 7.81 14.74
N ILE A 36 -4.02 6.92 15.64
CA ILE A 36 -2.72 6.26 15.54
C ILE A 36 -2.65 5.39 14.28
N ASN A 37 -3.70 4.63 13.99
CA ASN A 37 -3.75 3.77 12.83
C ASN A 37 -3.74 4.56 11.52
N ARG A 38 -4.47 5.68 11.47
CA ARG A 38 -4.48 6.60 10.32
C ARG A 38 -3.09 7.19 10.07
N ARG A 39 -2.38 7.57 11.12
CA ARG A 39 -1.00 8.07 11.01
C ARG A 39 -0.04 6.99 10.51
N ARG A 40 -0.05 5.81 11.12
CA ARG A 40 0.80 4.68 10.67
C ARG A 40 0.56 4.33 9.22
N ARG A 41 -0.71 4.32 8.80
CA ARG A 41 -1.07 4.09 7.40
C ARG A 41 -0.45 5.14 6.47
N ALA A 42 -0.53 6.43 6.82
CA ALA A 42 0.07 7.50 6.03
C ALA A 42 1.60 7.36 5.95
N ASP A 43 2.25 7.09 7.09
CA ASP A 43 3.71 6.89 7.16
C ASP A 43 4.14 5.68 6.30
N THR A 44 3.39 4.58 6.32
CA THR A 44 3.67 3.39 5.50
C THR A 44 3.44 3.64 4.01
N VAL A 45 2.42 4.41 3.64
CA VAL A 45 2.18 4.80 2.24
C VAL A 45 3.32 5.67 1.72
N ASP A 46 3.78 6.62 2.52
CA ASP A 46 4.91 7.48 2.18
C ASP A 46 6.21 6.66 2.07
N TYR A 47 6.47 5.77 3.03
CA TYR A 47 7.61 4.84 2.97
C TYR A 47 7.59 3.98 1.70
N TYR A 48 6.42 3.46 1.31
CA TYR A 48 6.28 2.66 0.10
C TYR A 48 6.59 3.47 -1.17
N ASP A 49 5.93 4.61 -1.36
CA ASP A 49 6.11 5.45 -2.57
C ASP A 49 7.56 5.97 -2.66
N THR A 50 8.13 6.46 -1.55
CA THR A 50 9.51 6.96 -1.50
C THR A 50 10.53 5.87 -1.75
N THR A 51 10.34 4.66 -1.20
CA THR A 51 11.23 3.51 -1.44
C THR A 51 11.27 3.15 -2.91
N PHE A 52 10.12 2.99 -3.56
CA PHE A 52 10.07 2.65 -4.98
C PHE A 52 10.70 3.75 -5.86
N ARG A 53 10.45 5.04 -5.56
CA ARG A 53 11.07 6.15 -6.31
C ARG A 53 12.58 6.23 -6.11
N THR A 54 13.06 5.92 -4.92
CA THR A 54 14.49 5.98 -4.58
C THR A 54 15.25 4.81 -5.18
N GLU A 55 14.71 3.60 -5.01
CA GLU A 55 15.35 2.37 -5.51
C GLU A 55 15.31 2.25 -7.02
N LEU A 56 14.28 2.81 -7.66
CA LEU A 56 14.11 2.82 -9.12
C LEU A 56 14.50 4.16 -9.74
N VAL A 57 15.35 4.93 -9.06
CA VAL A 57 15.80 6.24 -9.54
C VAL A 57 16.44 6.10 -10.93
N GLY A 58 15.98 6.94 -11.87
CA GLY A 58 16.44 6.91 -13.26
C GLY A 58 15.81 5.81 -14.14
N LEU A 59 15.01 4.91 -13.56
CA LEU A 59 14.16 3.93 -14.27
C LEU A 59 12.67 4.34 -14.25
N TYR A 60 12.23 4.93 -13.13
CA TYR A 60 10.86 5.37 -12.89
C TYR A 60 10.87 6.72 -12.13
N PRO A 61 9.91 7.64 -12.35
CA PRO A 61 8.80 7.59 -13.30
C PRO A 61 9.18 7.94 -14.73
N VAL A 62 10.29 8.65 -14.96
CA VAL A 62 10.80 8.95 -16.30
C VAL A 62 12.17 8.30 -16.43
N PRO A 63 12.36 7.33 -17.34
CA PRO A 63 13.64 6.66 -17.50
C PRO A 63 14.67 7.64 -18.09
N THR A 64 15.78 7.83 -17.39
CA THR A 64 16.91 8.68 -17.84
C THR A 64 18.07 7.84 -18.34
N HIS A 65 18.35 6.71 -17.71
CA HIS A 65 19.44 5.82 -18.10
C HIS A 65 19.12 4.39 -17.68
N TRP A 66 19.10 3.47 -18.65
CA TRP A 66 18.92 2.04 -18.39
C TRP A 66 20.26 1.39 -18.09
N PRO A 67 20.40 0.62 -16.99
CA PRO A 67 21.61 -0.15 -16.72
C PRO A 67 21.81 -1.21 -17.81
N GLU A 68 23.07 -1.54 -18.08
CA GLU A 68 23.44 -2.60 -19.04
C GLU A 68 22.87 -3.97 -18.63
N ASP A 69 22.79 -4.26 -17.33
CA ASP A 69 22.11 -5.43 -16.79
C ASP A 69 20.99 -4.99 -15.82
N LEU A 70 19.78 -4.85 -16.37
CA LEU A 70 18.59 -4.48 -15.60
C LEU A 70 18.26 -5.49 -14.51
N SER A 71 18.48 -6.78 -14.73
CA SER A 71 18.07 -7.80 -13.77
C SER A 71 19.01 -7.84 -12.58
N ALA A 72 20.33 -7.75 -12.82
CA ALA A 72 21.30 -7.62 -11.75
C ALA A 72 21.03 -6.36 -10.93
N HIS A 73 20.73 -5.24 -11.60
CA HIS A 73 20.37 -4.00 -10.93
C HIS A 73 19.13 -4.19 -10.04
N LEU A 74 18.02 -4.69 -10.58
CA LEU A 74 16.77 -4.88 -9.84
C LEU A 74 16.92 -5.86 -8.67
N ARG A 75 17.64 -6.98 -8.85
CA ARG A 75 17.88 -7.98 -7.79
C ARG A 75 18.55 -7.39 -6.56
N THR A 76 19.46 -6.41 -6.72
CA THR A 76 20.10 -5.75 -5.59
C THR A 76 19.15 -4.87 -4.78
N ARG A 77 18.15 -4.28 -5.42
CA ARG A 77 17.18 -3.36 -4.79
C ARG A 77 15.91 -4.05 -4.29
N LEU A 78 15.64 -5.24 -4.81
CA LEU A 78 14.43 -6.00 -4.55
C LEU A 78 14.15 -6.28 -3.06
N PRO A 79 15.15 -6.56 -2.20
CA PRO A 79 14.90 -6.75 -0.77
C PRO A 79 14.28 -5.52 -0.09
N VAL A 80 14.70 -4.31 -0.46
CA VAL A 80 14.20 -3.06 0.13
C VAL A 80 12.77 -2.79 -0.35
N MET A 81 12.51 -2.97 -1.64
CA MET A 81 11.15 -2.85 -2.19
C MET A 81 10.19 -3.89 -1.61
N ARG A 82 10.68 -5.10 -1.30
CA ARG A 82 9.90 -6.14 -0.64
C ARG A 82 9.51 -5.75 0.78
N ASP A 83 10.44 -5.19 1.54
CA ASP A 83 10.16 -4.68 2.89
C ASP A 83 9.06 -3.60 2.86
N ALA A 84 9.16 -2.65 1.93
CA ALA A 84 8.12 -1.66 1.68
C ALA A 84 6.77 -2.32 1.32
N PHE A 85 6.77 -3.32 0.43
CA PHE A 85 5.56 -4.06 0.05
C PHE A 85 4.89 -4.76 1.25
N ASP A 86 5.68 -5.46 2.07
CA ASP A 86 5.19 -6.19 3.24
C ASP A 86 4.68 -5.22 4.33
N SER A 87 5.30 -4.05 4.47
CA SER A 87 4.82 -2.98 5.36
C SER A 87 3.45 -2.46 4.96
N LEU A 88 3.25 -2.13 3.68
CA LEU A 88 1.96 -1.62 3.16
C LEU A 88 0.84 -2.67 3.21
N LYS A 89 1.19 -3.95 3.04
CA LYS A 89 0.25 -5.08 3.01
C LYS A 89 -0.74 -5.10 4.18
N GLY A 90 -0.30 -4.71 5.38
CA GLY A 90 -1.14 -4.66 6.59
C GLY A 90 -2.27 -3.63 6.54
N PHE A 91 -2.18 -2.65 5.64
CA PHE A 91 -3.16 -1.56 5.48
C PHE A 91 -4.02 -1.69 4.22
N ILE A 92 -3.70 -2.65 3.35
CA ILE A 92 -4.49 -2.91 2.14
C ILE A 92 -5.84 -3.55 2.53
N PRO A 93 -6.97 -3.03 2.00
CA PRO A 93 -8.28 -3.65 2.18
C PRO A 93 -8.28 -5.13 1.77
N GLN A 94 -9.01 -5.96 2.53
CA GLN A 94 -8.99 -7.41 2.32
C GLN A 94 -9.48 -7.83 0.93
N ASP A 95 -10.43 -7.10 0.36
CA ASP A 95 -10.96 -7.30 -0.99
C ASP A 95 -9.92 -7.03 -2.09
N GLN A 96 -8.96 -6.12 -1.85
CA GLN A 96 -7.89 -5.78 -2.77
C GLN A 96 -6.58 -6.55 -2.53
N LEU A 97 -6.44 -7.17 -1.35
CA LEU A 97 -5.22 -7.84 -0.93
C LEU A 97 -4.77 -8.93 -1.91
N ARG A 98 -5.72 -9.64 -2.53
CA ARG A 98 -5.43 -10.65 -3.55
C ARG A 98 -4.73 -10.02 -4.76
N ASP A 99 -5.32 -8.98 -5.31
CA ASP A 99 -4.83 -8.33 -6.54
C ASP A 99 -3.50 -7.61 -6.28
N TYR A 100 -3.32 -7.04 -5.08
CA TYR A 100 -2.06 -6.47 -4.63
C TYR A 100 -0.92 -7.52 -4.59
N ASN A 101 -1.17 -8.71 -4.03
CA ASN A 101 -0.17 -9.78 -4.04
C ASN A 101 0.12 -10.29 -5.45
N ILE A 102 -0.89 -10.33 -6.34
CA ILE A 102 -0.69 -10.73 -7.74
C ILE A 102 0.19 -9.71 -8.47
N ALA A 103 -0.06 -8.41 -8.30
CA ALA A 103 0.75 -7.34 -8.89
C ALA A 103 2.22 -7.45 -8.44
N TRP A 104 2.45 -7.68 -7.15
CA TRP A 104 3.79 -7.90 -6.62
C TRP A 104 4.46 -9.14 -7.18
N ASN A 105 3.75 -10.27 -7.27
CA ASN A 105 4.33 -11.50 -7.82
C ASN A 105 4.74 -11.31 -9.29
N LYS A 106 3.92 -10.63 -10.11
CA LYS A 106 4.28 -10.31 -11.50
C LYS A 106 5.56 -9.46 -11.58
N PHE A 107 5.65 -8.42 -10.75
CA PHE A 107 6.86 -7.59 -10.68
C PHE A 107 8.08 -8.38 -10.19
N TYR A 108 7.91 -9.20 -9.16
CA TYR A 108 8.96 -10.06 -8.61
C TYR A 108 9.48 -11.05 -9.65
N ASP A 109 8.58 -11.71 -10.37
CA ASP A 109 8.91 -12.66 -11.44
C ASP A 109 9.63 -11.96 -12.59
N PHE A 110 9.17 -10.78 -13.00
CA PHE A 110 9.86 -9.95 -14.00
C PHE A 110 11.31 -9.65 -13.58
N CYS A 111 11.52 -9.24 -12.33
CA CYS A 111 12.85 -8.96 -11.78
C CYS A 111 13.74 -10.22 -11.74
N ARG A 112 13.15 -11.40 -11.53
CA ARG A 112 13.88 -12.66 -11.48
C ARG A 112 14.22 -13.19 -12.87
N MET A 113 13.34 -13.04 -13.85
CA MET A 113 13.42 -13.65 -15.19
C MET A 113 14.09 -12.76 -16.24
N ASN A 114 14.93 -11.80 -15.83
CA ASN A 114 15.62 -10.87 -16.74
C ASN A 114 14.70 -10.03 -17.63
N GLY A 115 13.48 -9.75 -17.18
CA GLY A 115 12.50 -9.02 -18.00
C GLY A 115 11.87 -9.85 -19.13
N VAL A 116 12.08 -11.16 -19.13
CA VAL A 116 11.36 -12.11 -19.99
C VAL A 116 10.13 -12.61 -19.23
N ILE A 117 8.94 -12.19 -19.65
CA ILE A 117 7.71 -12.85 -19.20
C ILE A 117 7.53 -14.09 -20.09
N ASP A 118 7.50 -15.27 -19.49
CA ASP A 118 7.21 -16.52 -20.20
C ASP A 118 5.72 -16.58 -20.54
N GLU A 119 5.33 -15.83 -21.57
CA GLU A 119 4.15 -16.14 -22.35
C GLU A 119 4.61 -17.01 -23.51
N LYS A 120 3.99 -18.18 -23.68
CA LYS A 120 4.29 -19.21 -24.69
C LYS A 120 4.16 -18.75 -26.17
N GLN A 121 4.47 -17.50 -26.54
CA GLN A 121 4.13 -16.90 -27.84
C GLN A 121 5.16 -15.95 -28.47
N ALA A 122 6.40 -15.82 -27.99
CA ALA A 122 7.40 -15.00 -28.71
C ALA A 122 8.12 -15.80 -29.81
N GLY A 123 7.37 -16.21 -30.84
CA GLY A 123 7.94 -16.62 -32.11
C GLY A 123 8.41 -15.37 -32.88
N THR A 124 9.73 -15.22 -33.01
CA THR A 124 10.38 -14.34 -34.00
C THR A 124 10.19 -12.83 -33.81
N THR A 125 10.51 -12.30 -32.62
CA THR A 125 10.60 -10.83 -32.41
C THR A 125 12.08 -10.40 -32.39
N PRO A 126 12.50 -9.40 -33.18
CA PRO A 126 13.87 -8.91 -33.17
C PRO A 126 14.26 -8.34 -31.79
N LEU A 127 15.53 -8.54 -31.39
CA LEU A 127 16.05 -8.24 -30.05
C LEU A 127 15.73 -6.82 -29.55
N SER A 128 15.76 -5.83 -30.44
CA SER A 128 15.44 -4.43 -30.12
C SER A 128 13.97 -4.19 -29.78
N GLU A 129 13.04 -4.94 -30.38
CA GLU A 129 11.61 -4.84 -30.07
C GLU A 129 11.30 -5.53 -28.74
N ALA A 130 11.93 -6.68 -28.46
CA ALA A 130 11.80 -7.38 -27.18
C ALA A 130 12.34 -6.55 -25.99
N GLU A 131 13.46 -5.84 -26.18
CA GLU A 131 13.99 -4.93 -25.16
C GLU A 131 13.09 -3.71 -24.92
N GLN A 132 12.46 -3.17 -25.97
CA GLN A 132 11.54 -2.05 -25.83
C GLN A 132 10.25 -2.48 -25.11
N ASP A 133 9.76 -3.68 -25.42
CA ASP A 133 8.58 -4.27 -24.79
C ASP A 133 8.81 -4.54 -23.29
N SER A 134 9.94 -5.15 -22.93
CA SER A 134 10.28 -5.39 -21.51
C SER A 134 10.38 -4.10 -20.66
N LYS A 135 10.88 -3.00 -21.23
CA LYS A 135 10.94 -1.69 -20.54
C LYS A 135 9.55 -1.10 -20.31
N GLN A 136 8.64 -1.25 -21.27
CA GLN A 136 7.24 -0.82 -21.13
C GLN A 136 6.51 -1.67 -20.09
N VAL A 137 6.69 -2.99 -20.15
CA VAL A 137 6.15 -3.93 -19.18
C VAL A 137 6.63 -3.61 -17.76
N PHE A 138 7.92 -3.35 -17.57
CA PHE A 138 8.46 -2.90 -16.28
C PHE A 138 7.73 -1.67 -15.75
N HIS A 139 7.58 -0.65 -16.60
CA HIS A 139 6.97 0.62 -16.23
C HIS A 139 5.50 0.45 -15.84
N GLN A 140 4.77 -0.39 -16.57
CA GLN A 140 3.40 -0.75 -16.25
C GLN A 140 3.31 -1.48 -14.91
N LEU A 141 4.16 -2.48 -14.65
CA LEU A 141 4.16 -3.22 -13.39
C LEU A 141 4.43 -2.34 -12.17
N VAL A 142 5.36 -1.38 -12.30
CA VAL A 142 5.65 -0.42 -11.23
C VAL A 142 4.49 0.56 -11.04
N THR A 143 3.87 1.01 -12.13
CA THR A 143 2.69 1.89 -12.08
C THR A 143 1.50 1.20 -11.43
N ASP A 144 1.23 -0.06 -11.78
CA ASP A 144 0.16 -0.87 -11.20
C ASP A 144 0.36 -1.07 -9.69
N LEU A 145 1.61 -1.28 -9.26
CA LEU A 145 1.96 -1.40 -7.84
C LEU A 145 1.75 -0.08 -7.08
N LEU A 146 2.25 1.03 -7.62
CA LEU A 146 2.12 2.34 -7.00
C LEU A 146 0.67 2.85 -6.94
N ALA A 147 -0.20 2.41 -7.86
CA ALA A 147 -1.61 2.77 -7.87
C ALA A 147 -2.36 2.38 -6.57
N TYR A 148 -1.91 1.33 -5.86
CA TYR A 148 -2.50 0.93 -4.58
C TYR A 148 -2.29 1.96 -3.47
N THR A 149 -1.38 2.92 -3.65
CA THR A 149 -1.20 4.04 -2.72
C THR A 149 -2.20 5.18 -2.94
N ASP A 150 -2.76 5.32 -4.14
CA ASP A 150 -3.54 6.51 -4.51
C ASP A 150 -4.87 6.61 -3.77
N GLN A 151 -5.45 5.47 -3.38
CA GLN A 151 -6.64 5.44 -2.54
C GLN A 151 -6.42 5.99 -1.13
N PHE A 152 -5.16 6.06 -0.67
CA PHE A 152 -4.81 6.59 0.65
C PHE A 152 -4.40 8.07 0.62
N LYS A 153 -4.18 8.64 -0.57
CA LYS A 153 -3.84 10.06 -0.77
C LYS A 153 -5.07 10.98 -0.83
N ARG A 154 -6.29 10.41 -0.83
CA ARG A 154 -7.58 11.12 -0.76
C ARG A 154 -8.01 11.33 0.70
#